data_AF-A0A7T8KE98-F1
#
_entry.id   AF-A0A7T8KE98-F1
#
_cell.length_a   1.000
_cell.length_b   1.000
_cell.length_c   1.000
_cell.angle_alpha   90.00
_cell.angle_beta   90.00
_cell.angle_gamma   90.00
#
_symmetry.space_group_name_H-M   'P 1'
#
loop_
_entity.id
_entity.type
_entity.pdbx_description
1 polymer ?
#
loop_
_entity_poly.entity_id
_entity_poly.type
_entity_poly.pdbx_seq_one_letter_code
_entity_poly.pdbx_strand_id
1 'polypeptide(L)'
;MTHWQHPRFHAYFPSGNSYPSILADMMTDAIACVGFSWAAGPSCTELETIMLDWLGKMMGLPKSFLSAEEGSKGGGVIQTSASECVLNCILAARTQAIQKIKGKAPGSALHMEEHDILPKLMAYCSKEAHSCVEKGAMIAFVKLRILDSDEECRLRPDLLKK
;
A
#
# COMPACT_ATOMS: atom_id res chain seq x y z
N MET A 1 12.33 28.54 2.57
CA MET A 1 12.48 27.13 2.13
C MET A 1 13.18 26.37 3.26
N THR A 2 12.66 25.22 3.66
CA THR A 2 13.36 24.31 4.59
C THR A 2 14.32 23.44 3.80
N HIS A 3 15.62 23.43 4.14
CA HIS A 3 16.63 22.69 3.39
C HIS A 3 16.66 21.20 3.79
N TRP A 4 15.75 20.40 3.23
CA TRP A 4 15.62 18.97 3.51
C TRP A 4 16.90 18.14 3.27
N GLN A 5 17.73 18.56 2.30
CA GLN A 5 18.97 17.87 1.94
C GLN A 5 20.20 18.36 2.73
N HIS A 6 20.04 19.30 3.67
CA HIS A 6 21.15 19.76 4.49
C HIS A 6 21.53 18.67 5.52
N PRO A 7 22.83 18.35 5.72
CA PRO A 7 23.28 17.35 6.72
C PRO A 7 22.90 17.61 8.19
N ARG A 8 22.29 18.77 8.47
CA ARG A 8 21.86 19.21 9.81
C ARG A 8 20.34 19.25 9.94
N PHE A 9 19.63 18.76 8.91
CA PHE A 9 18.20 18.58 8.97
C PHE A 9 17.91 17.23 9.63
N HIS A 10 17.40 17.28 10.86
CA HIS A 10 17.13 16.09 11.68
C HIS A 10 15.65 15.95 12.05
N ALA A 11 14.75 16.65 11.33
CA ALA A 11 13.32 16.50 11.50
C ALA A 11 12.77 15.42 10.55
N TYR A 12 11.76 14.66 11.01
CA TYR A 12 11.10 13.59 10.25
C TYR A 12 12.03 12.46 9.79
N PHE A 13 11.56 11.64 8.84
CA PHE A 13 12.38 10.70 8.09
C PHE A 13 12.99 11.38 6.86
N PRO A 14 14.17 10.91 6.38
CA PRO A 14 14.84 11.51 5.24
C PRO A 14 14.01 11.37 3.96
N SER A 15 14.02 12.43 3.13
CA SER A 15 13.52 12.39 1.76
C SER A 15 14.71 12.21 0.83
N GLY A 16 14.79 11.07 0.14
CA GLY A 16 15.90 10.76 -0.75
C GLY A 16 15.93 11.66 -1.98
N ASN A 17 17.11 12.18 -2.32
CA ASN A 17 17.36 12.84 -3.60
C ASN A 17 18.81 12.59 -4.01
N SER A 18 19.07 12.35 -5.29
CA SER A 18 20.41 12.08 -5.81
C SER A 18 20.55 12.59 -7.24
N TYR A 19 21.78 12.86 -7.68
CA TYR A 19 22.02 13.32 -9.05
C TYR A 19 21.44 12.39 -10.13
N PRO A 20 21.58 11.04 -10.04
CA PRO A 20 20.92 10.14 -10.98
C PRO A 20 19.39 10.27 -11.00
N SER A 21 18.77 10.46 -9.82
CA SER A 21 17.32 10.66 -9.72
C SER A 21 16.88 11.93 -10.43
N ILE A 22 17.61 13.04 -10.26
CA ILE A 22 17.30 14.33 -10.90
C ILE A 22 17.38 14.19 -12.43
N LEU A 23 18.42 13.53 -12.94
CA LEU A 23 18.59 13.32 -14.38
C LEU A 23 17.49 12.43 -14.96
N ALA A 24 17.11 11.37 -14.25
CA ALA A 24 16.03 10.49 -14.66
C ALA A 24 14.68 11.21 -14.71
N ASP A 25 14.40 12.08 -13.73
CA ASP A 25 13.18 12.88 -13.65
C ASP A 25 13.11 13.87 -14.82
N MET A 26 14.20 14.61 -15.09
CA MET A 26 14.29 15.49 -16.26
C MET A 26 14.04 14.77 -17.59
N MET A 27 14.56 13.54 -17.73
CA MET A 27 14.34 12.74 -18.93
C MET A 27 12.88 12.25 -19.03
N THR A 28 12.30 11.83 -17.91
CA THR A 28 10.90 11.37 -17.85
C THR A 28 9.94 12.50 -18.17
N ASP A 29 10.18 13.70 -17.63
CA ASP A 29 9.43 14.92 -17.93
C ASP A 29 9.53 15.32 -19.41
N ALA A 30 10.70 15.15 -20.03
CA ALA A 30 10.89 15.44 -21.45
C ALA A 30 10.13 14.46 -22.36
N ILE A 31 10.01 13.19 -21.95
CA ILE A 31 9.23 12.16 -22.67
C ILE A 31 7.72 12.40 -22.49
N ALA A 32 7.31 12.82 -21.28
CA ALA A 32 5.92 13.14 -20.93
C ALA A 32 4.89 12.05 -21.29
N CYS A 33 5.29 10.76 -21.26
CA CYS A 33 4.38 9.66 -21.56
C CYS A 33 3.45 9.35 -20.38
N VAL A 34 2.21 8.95 -20.67
CA VAL A 34 1.22 8.57 -19.65
C VAL A 34 0.87 7.08 -19.78
N GLY A 35 1.41 6.26 -18.88
CA GLY A 35 1.30 4.80 -18.90
C GLY A 35 0.02 4.23 -18.28
N PHE A 36 -1.17 4.79 -18.57
CA PHE A 36 -2.44 4.32 -17.98
C PHE A 36 -2.87 2.93 -18.48
N SER A 37 -2.31 2.48 -19.59
CA SER A 37 -2.47 1.13 -20.15
C SER A 37 -1.17 0.73 -20.81
N TRP A 38 -0.95 -0.59 -20.96
CA TRP A 38 0.27 -1.08 -21.62
C TRP A 38 0.41 -0.50 -23.03
N ALA A 39 -0.67 -0.42 -23.82
CA ALA A 39 -0.62 0.14 -25.17
C ALA A 39 -0.24 1.64 -25.22
N ALA A 40 -0.51 2.39 -24.16
CA ALA A 40 -0.18 3.81 -24.06
C ALA A 40 1.31 4.06 -23.71
N GLY A 41 1.97 3.09 -23.08
CA GLY A 41 3.38 3.19 -22.73
C GLY A 41 3.98 1.84 -22.34
N PRO A 42 4.30 0.96 -23.31
CA PRO A 42 4.83 -0.37 -23.03
C PRO A 42 6.11 -0.31 -22.18
N SER A 43 7.03 0.59 -22.54
CA SER A 43 8.28 0.81 -21.81
C SER A 43 8.06 1.31 -20.39
N CYS A 44 7.03 2.11 -20.14
CA CYS A 44 6.69 2.60 -18.79
C CYS A 44 6.28 1.43 -17.89
N THR A 45 5.34 0.59 -18.35
CA THR A 45 4.86 -0.58 -17.58
C THR A 45 5.94 -1.66 -17.42
N GLU A 46 6.68 -1.99 -18.48
CA GLU A 46 7.66 -3.07 -18.44
C GLU A 46 8.88 -2.70 -17.58
N LEU A 47 9.39 -1.47 -17.72
CA LEU A 47 10.53 -1.01 -16.93
C LEU A 47 10.19 -0.96 -15.44
N GLU A 48 9.00 -0.48 -15.07
CA GLU A 48 8.54 -0.47 -13.68
C GLU A 48 8.54 -1.89 -13.09
N THR A 49 7.99 -2.86 -13.82
CA THR A 49 7.92 -4.26 -13.39
C THR A 49 9.31 -4.84 -13.13
N ILE A 50 10.25 -4.64 -14.05
CA ILE A 50 11.63 -5.14 -13.91
C ILE A 50 12.33 -4.49 -12.71
N MET A 51 12.20 -3.17 -12.56
CA MET A 51 12.84 -2.43 -11.48
C MET A 51 12.30 -2.83 -10.10
N LEU A 52 11.00 -3.08 -9.98
CA LEU A 52 10.40 -3.52 -8.72
C LEU A 52 10.72 -4.97 -8.38
N ASP A 53 10.90 -5.83 -9.38
CA ASP A 53 11.44 -7.18 -9.16
C ASP A 53 12.89 -7.12 -8.64
N TRP A 54 13.72 -6.21 -9.17
CA TRP A 54 15.08 -6.00 -8.66
C TRP A 54 15.06 -5.48 -7.23
N LEU A 55 14.20 -4.50 -6.92
CA LEU A 55 14.05 -3.97 -5.57
C LEU A 55 13.55 -5.05 -4.59
N GLY A 56 12.57 -5.85 -5.00
CA GLY A 56 12.05 -6.97 -4.19
C GLY A 56 13.14 -8.00 -3.87
N LYS A 57 13.98 -8.34 -4.86
CA LYS A 57 15.15 -9.21 -4.67
C LYS A 57 16.18 -8.59 -3.72
N MET A 58 16.48 -7.29 -3.86
CA MET A 58 17.41 -6.57 -2.98
C MET A 58 16.94 -6.53 -1.52
N MET A 59 15.63 -6.44 -1.29
CA MET A 59 15.03 -6.47 0.05
C MET A 59 14.84 -7.89 0.60
N GLY A 60 15.11 -8.94 -0.19
CA GLY A 60 14.90 -10.32 0.21
C GLY A 60 13.41 -10.69 0.37
N LEU A 61 12.52 -10.08 -0.42
CA LEU A 61 11.10 -10.39 -0.35
C LEU A 61 10.80 -11.82 -0.84
N PRO A 62 9.73 -12.47 -0.33
CA PRO A 62 9.26 -13.74 -0.86
C PRO A 62 9.02 -13.70 -2.36
N LYS A 63 9.35 -14.79 -3.05
CA LYS A 63 9.21 -14.93 -4.51
C LYS A 63 7.81 -14.64 -5.05
N SER A 64 6.77 -14.83 -4.24
CA SER A 64 5.38 -14.50 -4.59
C SER A 64 5.11 -13.00 -4.80
N PHE A 65 6.06 -12.12 -4.42
CA PHE A 65 6.00 -10.69 -4.71
C PHE A 65 6.71 -10.31 -6.01
N LEU A 66 7.45 -11.23 -6.63
CA LEU A 66 8.19 -10.98 -7.86
C LEU A 66 7.30 -11.36 -9.06
N SER A 67 7.13 -10.44 -10.00
CA SER A 67 6.30 -10.62 -11.18
C SER A 67 6.88 -11.64 -12.17
N ALA A 68 8.21 -11.70 -12.28
CA ALA A 68 8.89 -12.62 -13.20
C ALA A 68 9.05 -14.06 -12.67
N GLU A 69 8.70 -14.33 -11.39
CA GLU A 69 8.79 -15.70 -10.86
C GLU A 69 7.64 -16.56 -11.40
N GLU A 70 7.98 -17.77 -11.84
CA GLU A 70 7.02 -18.76 -12.32
C GLU A 70 5.95 -19.07 -11.25
N GLY A 71 4.69 -19.00 -11.66
CA GLY A 71 3.54 -19.25 -10.77
C GLY A 71 3.22 -18.12 -9.79
N SER A 72 3.95 -17.01 -9.82
CA SER A 72 3.60 -15.81 -9.04
C SER A 72 2.26 -15.24 -9.50
N LYS A 73 1.45 -14.82 -8.52
CA LYS A 73 0.20 -14.07 -8.74
C LYS A 73 0.29 -12.63 -8.23
N GLY A 74 1.50 -12.22 -7.82
CA GLY A 74 1.78 -10.91 -7.25
C GLY A 74 2.68 -10.08 -8.16
N GLY A 75 3.13 -8.95 -7.62
CA GLY A 75 4.01 -8.00 -8.29
C GLY A 75 4.17 -6.72 -7.49
N GLY A 76 5.11 -5.88 -7.91
CA GLY A 76 5.24 -4.51 -7.41
C GLY A 76 4.52 -3.52 -8.31
N VAL A 77 4.11 -2.38 -7.75
CA VAL A 77 3.71 -1.18 -8.49
C VAL A 77 4.25 0.06 -7.78
N ILE A 78 4.68 1.08 -8.52
CA ILE A 78 5.09 2.38 -7.96
C ILE A 78 3.84 3.16 -7.59
N GLN A 79 3.86 3.81 -6.42
CA GLN A 79 2.78 4.65 -5.92
C GLN A 79 3.37 5.98 -5.43
N THR A 80 2.54 7.02 -5.40
CA THR A 80 2.99 8.38 -5.04
C THR A 80 3.47 8.46 -3.58
N SER A 81 2.87 7.69 -2.68
CA SER A 81 3.22 7.71 -1.26
C SER A 81 2.83 6.43 -0.54
N ALA A 82 3.47 6.18 0.61
CA ALA A 82 3.07 5.12 1.52
C ALA A 82 1.62 5.27 2.03
N SER A 83 1.10 6.50 2.13
CA SER A 83 -0.29 6.75 2.54
C SER A 83 -1.29 6.22 1.51
N GLU A 84 -0.97 6.37 0.23
CA GLU A 84 -1.78 5.85 -0.88
C GLU A 84 -1.71 4.32 -0.94
N CYS A 85 -0.53 3.73 -0.74
CA CYS A 85 -0.39 2.27 -0.62
C CYS A 85 -1.28 1.70 0.50
N VAL A 86 -1.26 2.32 1.69
CA VAL A 86 -2.09 1.90 2.83
C VAL A 86 -3.58 1.99 2.49
N LEU A 87 -4.02 3.09 1.87
CA LEU A 87 -5.40 3.25 1.43
C LEU A 87 -5.80 2.17 0.42
N ASN A 88 -4.97 1.93 -0.60
CA ASN A 88 -5.22 0.89 -1.62
C ASN A 88 -5.31 -0.50 -0.99
N CYS A 89 -4.45 -0.82 -0.03
CA CYS A 89 -4.53 -2.07 0.73
C CYS A 89 -5.84 -2.19 1.53
N ILE A 90 -6.29 -1.13 2.20
CA ILE A 90 -7.55 -1.12 2.96
C ILE A 90 -8.74 -1.31 2.01
N LEU A 91 -8.76 -0.62 0.88
CA LEU A 91 -9.83 -0.73 -0.12
C LEU A 91 -9.88 -2.14 -0.73
N ALA A 92 -8.73 -2.71 -1.11
CA ALA A 92 -8.66 -4.07 -1.63
C ALA A 92 -9.15 -5.09 -0.59
N ALA A 93 -8.69 -4.99 0.66
CA ALA A 93 -9.12 -5.87 1.74
C ALA A 93 -10.61 -5.73 2.05
N ARG A 94 -11.15 -4.51 2.07
CA ARG A 94 -12.58 -4.22 2.26
C ARG A 94 -13.42 -4.89 1.18
N THR A 95 -13.07 -4.69 -0.09
CA THR A 95 -13.77 -5.28 -1.24
C THR A 95 -13.76 -6.81 -1.18
N GLN A 96 -12.60 -7.41 -0.88
CA GLN A 96 -12.50 -8.87 -0.72
C GLN A 96 -13.34 -9.38 0.47
N ALA A 97 -13.35 -8.66 1.60
CA ALA A 97 -14.16 -9.02 2.76
C ALA A 97 -15.66 -8.99 2.46
N ILE A 98 -16.13 -7.96 1.74
CA ILE A 98 -17.54 -7.85 1.30
C ILE A 98 -17.91 -9.02 0.39
N GLN A 99 -17.08 -9.32 -0.61
CA GLN A 99 -17.31 -10.44 -1.53
C GLN A 99 -17.36 -11.78 -0.79
N LYS A 100 -16.47 -12.00 0.18
CA LYS A 100 -16.44 -13.22 0.99
C LYS A 100 -17.67 -13.37 1.89
N ILE A 101 -18.20 -12.27 2.44
CA ILE A 101 -19.42 -12.28 3.26
C ILE A 101 -20.64 -12.58 2.37
N LYS A 102 -20.75 -11.91 1.22
CA LYS A 102 -21.83 -12.16 0.24
C LYS A 102 -21.80 -13.58 -0.30
N GLY A 103 -20.62 -14.12 -0.64
CA GLY A 103 -20.48 -15.48 -1.18
C GLY A 103 -20.72 -16.62 -0.17
N LYS A 104 -20.67 -16.34 1.13
CA LYS A 104 -20.92 -17.32 2.21
C LYS A 104 -22.34 -17.26 2.77
N ALA A 105 -23.17 -16.34 2.28
CA ALA A 105 -24.52 -16.12 2.76
C ALA A 105 -25.45 -17.29 2.36
N PRO A 106 -26.05 -18.03 3.32
CA PRO A 106 -27.14 -18.96 3.00
C PRO A 106 -28.37 -18.18 2.51
N GLY A 107 -29.26 -18.83 1.74
CA GLY A 107 -30.27 -18.22 0.85
C GLY A 107 -31.21 -17.12 1.35
N SER A 108 -31.20 -16.74 2.65
CA SER A 108 -31.88 -15.55 3.19
C SER A 108 -30.98 -14.30 3.26
N ALA A 109 -29.65 -14.44 3.23
CA ALA A 109 -28.67 -13.36 3.25
C ALA A 109 -28.18 -12.95 1.84
N LEU A 110 -28.84 -13.47 0.79
CA LEU A 110 -28.59 -13.10 -0.61
C LEU A 110 -28.90 -11.62 -0.91
N HIS A 111 -29.68 -10.97 -0.04
CA HIS A 111 -30.10 -9.56 -0.15
C HIS A 111 -29.30 -8.60 0.72
N MET A 112 -28.17 -9.03 1.31
CA MET A 112 -27.32 -8.10 2.07
C MET A 112 -26.64 -7.12 1.11
N GLU A 113 -26.98 -5.85 1.26
CA GLU A 113 -26.36 -4.77 0.52
C GLU A 113 -25.04 -4.36 1.16
N GLU A 114 -24.20 -3.63 0.44
CA GLU A 114 -22.89 -3.24 0.98
C GLU A 114 -23.01 -2.38 2.25
N HIS A 115 -24.06 -1.56 2.33
CA HIS A 115 -24.33 -0.72 3.50
C HIS A 115 -24.66 -1.52 4.77
N ASP A 116 -25.14 -2.77 4.64
CA ASP A 116 -25.37 -3.66 5.79
C ASP A 116 -24.07 -4.32 6.29
N ILE A 117 -23.07 -4.41 5.41
CA ILE A 117 -21.82 -5.11 5.66
C ILE A 117 -20.76 -4.15 6.19
N LEU A 118 -20.64 -2.95 5.61
CA LEU A 118 -19.63 -1.95 5.96
C LEU A 118 -19.53 -1.67 7.48
N PRO A 119 -20.64 -1.49 8.23
CA PRO A 119 -20.58 -1.24 9.67
C PRO A 119 -20.01 -2.41 10.50
N LYS A 120 -19.95 -3.62 9.92
CA LYS A 120 -19.45 -4.85 10.55
C LYS A 120 -17.95 -5.07 10.30
N LEU A 121 -17.35 -4.32 9.36
CA LEU A 121 -15.93 -4.43 9.07
C LEU A 121 -15.10 -3.67 10.11
N MET A 122 -13.98 -4.26 10.50
CA MET A 122 -13.02 -3.66 11.44
C MET A 122 -11.60 -3.90 10.97
N ALA A 123 -10.83 -2.83 10.86
CA ALA A 123 -9.38 -2.85 10.69
C ALA A 123 -8.70 -2.65 12.05
N TYR A 124 -7.43 -3.05 12.13
CA TYR A 124 -6.62 -2.95 13.34
C TYR A 124 -5.26 -2.34 13.00
N CYS A 125 -4.72 -1.52 13.89
CA CYS A 125 -3.35 -1.04 13.82
C CYS A 125 -2.76 -0.84 15.21
N SER A 126 -1.44 -0.67 15.29
CA SER A 126 -0.76 -0.26 16.53
C SER A 126 -1.05 1.20 16.85
N LYS A 127 -1.03 1.58 18.12
CA LYS A 127 -1.02 2.99 18.55
C LYS A 127 0.20 3.78 18.05
N GLU A 128 1.27 3.09 17.68
CA GLU A 128 2.47 3.70 17.08
C GLU A 128 2.38 3.82 15.56
N ALA A 129 1.27 3.37 14.94
CA ALA A 129 1.11 3.43 13.50
C ALA A 129 1.05 4.88 13.01
N HIS A 130 1.58 5.13 11.82
CA HIS A 130 1.49 6.45 11.21
C HIS A 130 0.03 6.86 10.97
N SER A 131 -0.26 8.16 11.12
CA SER A 131 -1.62 8.73 11.00
C SER A 131 -2.31 8.45 9.65
N CYS A 132 -1.55 8.04 8.63
CA CYS A 132 -2.11 7.61 7.35
C CYS A 132 -3.02 6.38 7.45
N VAL A 133 -2.86 5.52 8.47
CA VAL A 133 -3.74 4.37 8.68
C VAL A 133 -5.14 4.82 9.12
N GLU A 134 -5.22 5.74 10.08
CA GLU A 134 -6.48 6.36 10.50
C GLU A 134 -7.14 7.11 9.34
N LYS A 135 -6.38 7.92 8.60
CA LYS A 135 -6.87 8.64 7.42
C LYS A 135 -7.38 7.67 6.35
N GLY A 136 -6.64 6.59 6.08
CA GLY A 136 -7.01 5.57 5.11
C GLY A 136 -8.31 4.85 5.49
N ALA A 137 -8.44 4.45 6.76
CA ALA A 137 -9.64 3.82 7.28
C ALA A 137 -10.86 4.76 7.21
N MET A 138 -10.67 6.03 7.55
CA MET A 138 -11.70 7.08 7.44
C MET A 138 -12.20 7.24 6.01
N ILE A 139 -11.29 7.42 5.04
CA ILE A 139 -11.64 7.56 3.60
C ILE A 139 -12.32 6.28 3.09
N ALA A 140 -11.89 5.12 3.55
CA ALA A 140 -12.45 3.84 3.14
C ALA A 140 -13.74 3.44 3.89
N PHE A 141 -14.27 4.26 4.80
CA PHE A 141 -15.43 3.94 5.64
C PHE A 141 -15.28 2.58 6.38
N VAL A 142 -14.08 2.29 6.88
CA VAL A 142 -13.80 1.10 7.68
C VAL A 142 -13.55 1.53 9.12
N LYS A 143 -14.23 0.89 10.08
CA LYS A 143 -13.94 1.14 11.50
C LYS A 143 -12.53 0.70 11.82
N LEU A 144 -11.78 1.51 12.56
CA LEU A 144 -10.42 1.20 12.97
C LEU A 144 -10.37 1.04 14.48
N ARG A 145 -9.77 -0.06 14.95
CA ARG A 145 -9.39 -0.25 16.35
C ARG A 145 -7.88 -0.09 16.49
N ILE A 146 -7.49 0.91 17.26
CA ILE A 146 -6.08 1.15 17.62
C ILE A 146 -5.77 0.29 18.83
N LEU A 147 -4.74 -0.55 18.72
CA LEU A 147 -4.31 -1.50 19.73
C LEU A 147 -3.06 -0.99 20.45
N ASP A 148 -2.95 -1.29 21.73
CA ASP A 148 -1.75 -1.00 22.51
C ASP A 148 -0.51 -1.73 21.97
N SER A 149 0.66 -1.15 22.27
CA SER A 149 1.98 -1.74 22.06
C SER A 149 2.58 -2.14 23.41
N ASP A 150 3.55 -3.06 23.36
CA ASP A 150 4.36 -3.39 24.53
C ASP A 150 5.38 -2.28 24.87
N GLU A 151 6.19 -2.49 25.90
CA GLU A 151 7.20 -1.53 26.37
C GLU A 151 8.27 -1.20 25.33
N GLU A 152 8.43 -2.04 24.29
CA GLU A 152 9.36 -1.82 23.18
C GLU A 152 8.65 -1.21 21.95
N CYS A 153 7.44 -0.68 22.14
CA CYS A 153 6.61 -0.10 21.07
C CYS A 153 6.23 -1.11 19.98
N ARG A 154 6.11 -2.41 20.31
CA ARG A 154 5.74 -3.47 19.35
C ARG A 154 4.29 -3.90 19.53
N LEU A 155 3.57 -4.09 18.44
CA LEU A 155 2.25 -4.72 18.46
C LEU A 155 2.40 -6.23 18.66
N ARG A 156 1.67 -6.80 19.61
CA ARG A 156 1.78 -8.21 19.99
C ARG A 156 0.63 -9.08 19.47
N PRO A 157 0.89 -10.32 19.02
CA PRO A 157 -0.16 -11.17 18.42
C PRO A 157 -1.32 -11.52 19.36
N ASP A 158 -1.09 -11.58 20.67
CA ASP A 158 -2.12 -11.85 21.68
C ASP A 158 -3.14 -10.71 21.81
N LEU A 159 -2.71 -9.46 21.55
CA LEU A 159 -3.61 -8.30 21.51
C LEU A 159 -4.54 -8.32 20.28
N LEU A 160 -4.12 -8.96 19.18
CA LEU A 160 -4.93 -9.09 17.97
C LEU A 160 -6.01 -10.20 18.10
N LYS A 161 -5.84 -11.14 19.03
CA LYS A 161 -6.80 -12.24 19.26
C LYS A 161 -8.00 -11.85 20.13
N LYS A 162 -7.91 -10.73 20.86
CA LYS A 162 -8.93 -10.22 21.78
C LYS A 162 -9.87 -9.23 21.09
#